data_AF-A0A4S4BXM7-F1
#
_entry.id   AF-A0A4S4BXM7-F1
#
_cell.length_a   1.000
_cell.length_b   1.000
_cell.length_c   1.000
_cell.angle_alpha   90.00
_cell.angle_beta   90.00
_cell.angle_gamma   90.00
#
_symmetry.space_group_name_H-M   'P 1'
#
loop_
_entity.id
_entity.type
_entity.pdbx_description
1 polymer ?
#
loop_
_entity_poly.entity_id
_entity_poly.type
_entity_poly.pdbx_seq_one_letter_code
_entity_poly.pdbx_strand_id
1 'polypeptide(L)'
;MDRCLLELFDNGMRVTEQRKRLLTLLATSKHPQAAMELYGKMKRTFPGLSYETIYLNLRLFLDLRLIESMLVGSDVRYRALLAEQAPHYQFICMDCKQAIRVTFDPADSAFPMPERFQSVHYKLDIFGYCKDCCGRESSSAMQ
;
A
#
# COMPACT_ATOMS: atom_id res chain seq x y z
N MET A 1 -13.67 0.03 6.24
CA MET A 1 -13.17 -1.23 6.86
C MET A 1 -14.15 -2.36 6.63
N ASP A 2 -15.45 -2.12 6.84
CA ASP A 2 -16.51 -3.12 6.70
C ASP A 2 -16.54 -3.77 5.30
N ARG A 3 -16.33 -2.99 4.23
CA ARG A 3 -16.22 -3.53 2.86
C ARG A 3 -15.14 -4.61 2.71
N CYS A 4 -13.94 -4.43 3.27
CA CYS A 4 -12.88 -5.43 3.15
C CYS A 4 -13.23 -6.74 3.87
N LEU A 5 -14.03 -6.66 4.93
CA LEU A 5 -14.50 -7.83 5.66
C LEU A 5 -15.65 -8.53 4.92
N LEU A 6 -16.53 -7.75 4.29
CA LEU A 6 -17.57 -8.28 3.40
C LEU A 6 -16.96 -9.02 2.22
N GLU A 7 -15.97 -8.43 1.55
CA GLU A 7 -15.29 -9.09 0.41
C GLU A 7 -14.64 -10.42 0.82
N LEU A 8 -14.04 -10.51 2.01
CA LEU A 8 -13.52 -11.77 2.53
C LEU A 8 -14.65 -12.79 2.69
N PHE A 9 -15.77 -12.38 3.28
CA PHE A 9 -16.92 -13.24 3.52
C PHE A 9 -17.54 -13.73 2.20
N ASP A 10 -17.76 -12.83 1.25
CA ASP A 10 -18.39 -13.10 -0.05
C ASP A 10 -17.53 -14.04 -0.91
N ASN A 11 -16.21 -13.99 -0.76
CA ASN A 11 -15.27 -14.92 -1.41
C ASN A 11 -15.05 -16.22 -0.61
N GLY A 12 -15.92 -16.54 0.36
CA GLY A 12 -15.87 -17.79 1.14
C GLY A 12 -14.70 -17.86 2.13
N MET A 13 -14.01 -16.75 2.39
CA MET A 13 -12.86 -16.70 3.27
C MET A 13 -13.29 -16.44 4.71
N ARG A 14 -12.84 -17.30 5.63
CA ARG A 14 -13.11 -17.12 7.07
C ARG A 14 -12.61 -15.76 7.57
N VAL A 15 -13.50 -14.95 8.14
CA VAL A 15 -13.14 -13.66 8.74
C VAL A 15 -12.61 -13.88 10.16
N THR A 16 -11.28 -14.00 10.31
CA THR A 16 -10.63 -14.18 11.61
C THR A 16 -10.20 -12.84 12.23
N GLU A 17 -10.01 -12.80 13.55
CA GLU A 17 -9.48 -11.62 14.24
C GLU A 17 -8.10 -11.18 13.73
N GLN A 18 -7.26 -12.14 13.33
CA GLN A 18 -5.96 -11.84 12.71
C GLN A 18 -6.13 -11.12 11.37
N ARG A 19 -7.05 -11.57 10.51
CA ARG A 19 -7.35 -10.94 9.21
C ARG A 19 -7.91 -9.54 9.38
N LYS A 20 -8.89 -9.39 10.29
CA LYS A 20 -9.45 -8.08 10.66
C LYS A 20 -8.35 -7.13 11.09
N ARG A 21 -7.53 -7.53 12.06
CA ARG A 21 -6.46 -6.69 12.60
C ARG A 21 -5.42 -6.30 11.55
N LEU A 22 -5.01 -7.24 10.69
CA LEU A 22 -4.03 -6.95 9.64
C LEU A 22 -4.58 -5.95 8.61
N LEU A 23 -5.84 -6.12 8.18
CA LEU A 23 -6.52 -5.15 7.31
C LEU A 23 -6.68 -3.79 8.00
N THR A 24 -7.00 -3.75 9.30
CA THR A 24 -7.06 -2.50 10.07
C THR A 24 -5.72 -1.77 10.10
N LEU A 25 -4.62 -2.50 10.31
CA LEU A 25 -3.28 -1.92 10.31
C LEU A 25 -2.93 -1.30 8.95
N LEU A 26 -3.29 -1.98 7.85
CA LEU A 26 -3.08 -1.48 6.50
C LEU A 26 -3.98 -0.29 6.17
N ALA A 27 -5.24 -0.30 6.61
CA ALA A 27 -6.21 0.75 6.35
C ALA A 27 -5.94 2.05 7.13
N THR A 28 -5.40 1.94 8.34
CA THR A 28 -5.12 3.10 9.20
C THR A 28 -3.69 3.62 9.07
N SER A 29 -2.81 2.90 8.34
CA SER A 29 -1.45 3.34 8.12
C SER A 29 -1.39 4.57 7.22
N LYS A 30 -0.59 5.57 7.61
CA LYS A 30 -0.32 6.76 6.80
C LYS A 30 0.58 6.44 5.59
N HIS A 31 1.35 5.36 5.64
CA HIS A 31 2.36 5.01 4.64
C HIS A 31 2.28 3.51 4.28
N PRO A 32 2.70 3.10 3.06
CA PRO A 32 2.83 1.69 2.70
C PRO A 32 3.72 0.94 3.70
N GLN A 33 3.28 -0.23 4.12
CA GLN A 33 3.91 -1.01 5.19
C GLN A 33 4.70 -2.19 4.63
N ALA A 34 5.89 -2.42 5.15
CA ALA A 34 6.63 -3.65 4.85
C ALA A 34 6.02 -4.85 5.59
N ALA A 35 6.17 -6.06 5.04
CA ALA A 35 5.67 -7.27 5.68
C ALA A 35 6.26 -7.46 7.10
N MET A 36 7.53 -7.14 7.29
CA MET A 36 8.21 -7.23 8.59
C MET A 36 7.68 -6.21 9.62
N GLU A 37 7.32 -5.01 9.19
CA GLU A 37 6.68 -3.99 10.05
C GLU A 37 5.30 -4.48 10.53
N LEU A 38 4.51 -5.06 9.63
CA LEU A 38 3.20 -5.65 9.95
C LEU A 38 3.35 -6.83 10.89
N TYR A 39 4.33 -7.70 10.67
CA TYR A 39 4.64 -8.81 11.56
C TYR A 39 4.95 -8.34 12.98
N GLY A 40 5.85 -7.35 13.12
CA GLY A 40 6.20 -6.79 14.43
C GLY A 40 5.00 -6.21 15.17
N LYS A 41 4.09 -5.52 14.46
CA LYS A 41 2.84 -4.99 15.03
C LYS A 41 1.85 -6.09 15.41
N MET A 42 1.68 -7.09 14.56
CA MET A 42 0.77 -8.22 14.78
C MET A 42 1.21 -9.10 15.94
N LYS A 43 2.51 -9.38 16.08
CA LYS A 43 3.06 -10.24 17.12
C LYS A 43 2.83 -9.70 18.54
N ARG A 44 2.70 -8.38 18.70
CA ARG A 44 2.33 -7.75 19.99
C ARG A 44 0.92 -8.13 20.45
N THR A 45 0.01 -8.35 19.51
CA THR A 45 -1.38 -8.73 19.79
C THR A 45 -1.57 -10.25 19.72
N PHE A 46 -0.82 -10.93 18.86
CA PHE A 46 -0.88 -12.38 18.63
C PHE A 46 0.51 -13.01 18.78
N PRO A 47 0.97 -13.33 20.01
CA PRO A 47 2.35 -13.78 20.24
C PRO A 47 2.75 -15.07 19.49
N GLY A 48 1.79 -15.96 19.26
CA GLY A 48 2.00 -17.22 18.51
C GLY A 48 1.92 -17.08 16.99
N LEU A 49 1.76 -15.88 16.45
CA LEU A 49 1.67 -15.66 15.02
C LEU A 49 3.03 -15.83 14.34
N SER A 50 3.05 -16.63 13.26
CA SER A 50 4.24 -16.82 12.44
C SER A 50 4.39 -15.71 11.39
N TYR A 51 5.61 -15.52 10.88
CA TYR A 51 5.85 -14.58 9.79
C TYR A 51 5.18 -15.04 8.48
N GLU A 52 5.16 -16.34 8.22
CA GLU A 52 4.47 -16.95 7.08
C GLU A 52 2.97 -16.61 7.07
N THR A 53 2.32 -16.58 8.24
CA THR A 53 0.93 -16.16 8.38
C THR A 53 0.70 -14.74 7.84
N ILE A 54 1.66 -13.82 7.98
CA ILE A 54 1.54 -12.48 7.38
C ILE A 54 1.54 -12.57 5.86
N TYR A 55 2.50 -13.27 5.26
CA TYR A 55 2.58 -13.38 3.80
C TYR A 55 1.37 -14.08 3.18
N LEU A 56 0.88 -15.17 3.79
CA LEU A 56 -0.30 -15.86 3.29
C LEU A 56 -1.53 -14.94 3.27
N ASN A 57 -1.71 -14.11 4.30
CA ASN A 57 -2.80 -13.15 4.32
C ASN A 57 -2.56 -11.98 3.35
N LEU A 58 -1.34 -11.47 3.23
CA LEU A 58 -1.03 -10.42 2.24
C LEU A 58 -1.29 -10.89 0.81
N ARG A 59 -0.88 -12.12 0.46
CA ARG A 59 -1.16 -12.73 -0.84
C ARG A 59 -2.66 -12.87 -1.08
N LEU A 60 -3.39 -13.42 -0.12
CA LEU A 60 -4.85 -13.51 -0.19
C LEU A 60 -5.50 -12.13 -0.42
N PHE A 61 -5.06 -11.11 0.29
CA PHE A 61 -5.62 -9.77 0.16
C PHE A 61 -5.29 -9.12 -1.19
N LEU A 62 -4.12 -9.43 -1.78
CA LEU A 62 -3.79 -9.02 -3.15
C LEU A 62 -4.71 -9.71 -4.16
N ASP A 63 -4.92 -11.02 -4.03
CA ASP A 63 -5.78 -11.81 -4.91
C ASP A 63 -7.22 -11.29 -4.88
N LEU A 64 -7.70 -10.88 -3.70
CA LEU A 64 -9.02 -10.26 -3.49
C LEU A 64 -9.06 -8.75 -3.78
N ARG A 65 -7.97 -8.16 -4.27
CA ARG A 65 -7.86 -6.71 -4.54
C ARG A 65 -8.26 -5.81 -3.36
N LEU A 66 -7.99 -6.28 -2.14
CA LEU A 66 -8.20 -5.53 -0.90
C LEU A 66 -7.01 -4.64 -0.56
N ILE A 67 -5.84 -5.01 -1.06
CA ILE A 67 -4.60 -4.31 -0.88
C ILE A 67 -3.86 -4.25 -2.21
N GLU A 68 -2.83 -3.43 -2.26
CA GLU A 68 -1.88 -3.42 -3.36
C GLU A 68 -0.45 -3.39 -2.82
N SER A 69 0.49 -3.80 -3.67
CA SER A 69 1.92 -3.79 -3.39
C SER A 69 2.66 -2.81 -4.30
N MET A 70 3.77 -2.28 -3.80
CA MET A 70 4.68 -1.42 -4.56
C MET A 70 6.12 -1.61 -4.10
N LEU A 71 7.05 -1.42 -5.02
CA LEU A 71 8.49 -1.45 -4.72
C LEU A 71 8.95 -0.03 -4.35
N VAL A 72 9.52 0.13 -3.15
CA VAL A 72 10.04 1.42 -2.66
C VAL A 72 11.52 1.28 -2.33
N GLY A 73 12.39 1.58 -3.29
CA GLY A 73 13.81 1.19 -3.23
C GLY A 73 13.93 -0.31 -3.49
N SER A 74 14.48 -1.07 -2.54
CA SER A 74 14.56 -2.54 -2.60
C SER A 74 13.42 -3.26 -1.85
N ASP A 75 12.52 -2.52 -1.18
CA ASP A 75 11.51 -3.10 -0.30
C ASP A 75 10.12 -3.18 -0.95
N VAL A 76 9.50 -4.35 -0.88
CA VAL A 76 8.08 -4.52 -1.20
C VAL A 76 7.23 -4.03 -0.02
N ARG A 77 6.36 -3.04 -0.29
CA ARG A 77 5.45 -2.44 0.68
C ARG A 77 4.01 -2.57 0.24
N TYR A 78 3.09 -2.64 1.20
CA TYR A 78 1.67 -2.90 1.00
C TYR A 78 0.81 -1.77 1.55
N ARG A 79 -0.29 -1.43 0.86
CA ARG A 79 -1.32 -0.52 1.38
C ARG A 79 -2.73 -1.05 1.08
N ALA A 80 -3.71 -0.68 1.91
CA ALA A 80 -5.10 -1.01 1.65
C ALA A 80 -5.67 -0.23 0.45
N LEU A 81 -6.47 -0.91 -0.37
CA LEU A 81 -7.30 -0.31 -1.40
C LEU A 81 -8.64 0.08 -0.77
N LEU A 82 -8.75 1.34 -0.34
CA LEU A 82 -9.99 1.88 0.22
C LEU A 82 -10.83 2.45 -0.93
N ALA A 83 -12.07 1.95 -1.07
CA ALA A 83 -12.97 2.17 -2.21
C ALA A 83 -13.41 3.62 -2.47
N GLU A 84 -13.11 4.55 -1.57
CA GLU A 84 -13.81 5.84 -1.48
C GLU A 84 -12.92 7.05 -1.76
N GLN A 85 -11.72 6.84 -2.29
CA GLN A 85 -10.86 7.95 -2.59
C GLN A 85 -10.90 8.24 -4.08
N ALA A 86 -11.35 9.45 -4.43
CA ALA A 86 -11.11 10.05 -5.74
C ALA A 86 -9.68 9.75 -6.20
N PRO A 87 -9.39 9.66 -7.51
CA PRO A 87 -8.02 9.42 -7.98
C PRO A 87 -7.07 10.40 -7.27
N HIS A 88 -6.23 9.83 -6.40
CA HIS A 88 -5.18 10.56 -5.72
C HIS A 88 -3.86 9.94 -6.10
N TYR A 89 -2.95 10.77 -6.55
CA TYR A 89 -1.55 10.40 -6.75
C TYR A 89 -0.84 10.42 -5.43
N GLN A 90 0.06 9.46 -5.27
CA GLN A 90 0.93 9.42 -4.12
C GLN A 90 2.32 9.86 -4.51
N PHE A 91 2.83 10.86 -3.80
CA PHE A 91 4.23 11.21 -3.79
C PHE A 91 4.87 10.52 -2.59
N ILE A 92 5.80 9.61 -2.84
CA ILE A 92 6.40 8.75 -1.81
C ILE A 92 7.88 9.10 -1.68
N CYS A 93 8.26 9.54 -0.47
CA CYS A 93 9.65 9.81 -0.15
C CYS A 93 10.45 8.50 -0.08
N MET A 94 11.53 8.40 -0.84
CA MET A 94 12.38 7.21 -0.87
C MET A 94 13.21 7.04 0.41
N ASP A 95 13.39 8.10 1.20
CA ASP A 95 14.09 8.07 2.49
C ASP A 95 13.11 7.76 3.64
N CYS A 96 12.28 8.72 4.04
CA CYS A 96 11.38 8.56 5.19
C CYS A 96 10.11 7.74 4.91
N LYS A 97 9.86 7.33 3.66
CA LYS A 97 8.68 6.56 3.23
C LYS A 97 7.34 7.26 3.42
N GLN A 98 7.36 8.57 3.70
CA GLN A 98 6.15 9.37 3.82
C GLN A 98 5.44 9.43 2.46
N ALA A 99 4.14 9.13 2.47
CA ALA A 99 3.25 9.26 1.32
C ALA A 99 2.40 10.54 1.46
N ILE A 100 2.52 11.43 0.48
CA ILE A 100 1.71 12.66 0.35
C ILE A 100 0.67 12.38 -0.73
N ARG A 101 -0.62 12.60 -0.42
CA ARG A 101 -1.72 12.40 -1.36
C ARG A 101 -2.06 13.72 -2.05
N VAL A 102 -2.16 13.70 -3.37
CA VAL A 102 -2.59 14.83 -4.19
C VAL A 102 -3.76 14.37 -5.05
N THR A 103 -4.89 15.07 -4.97
CA THR A 103 -6.02 14.87 -5.88
C THR A 103 -5.70 15.51 -7.21
N PHE A 104 -5.79 14.74 -8.29
CA PHE A 104 -5.68 15.24 -9.64
C PHE A 104 -6.44 14.27 -10.56
N ASP A 105 -6.88 14.74 -11.72
CA ASP A 105 -7.40 13.88 -12.76
C ASP A 105 -6.46 14.06 -13.97
N PRO A 106 -5.88 13.00 -14.57
CA PRO A 106 -5.08 13.14 -15.77
C PRO A 106 -5.93 13.60 -16.94
N ALA A 107 -7.25 13.43 -16.90
CA ALA A 107 -8.17 14.02 -17.87
C ALA A 107 -8.13 15.56 -17.83
N ASP A 108 -7.87 16.15 -16.66
CA ASP A 108 -7.67 17.60 -16.49
C ASP A 108 -6.26 18.05 -16.91
N SER A 109 -5.42 17.12 -17.37
CA SER A 109 -4.03 17.36 -17.73
C SER A 109 -3.76 17.06 -19.19
N ALA A 110 -2.75 17.72 -19.76
CA ALA A 110 -2.29 17.47 -21.12
C ALA A 110 -1.54 16.13 -21.26
N PHE A 111 -1.97 15.08 -20.54
CA PHE A 111 -1.35 13.77 -20.62
C PHE A 111 -1.64 13.18 -22.01
N PRO A 112 -0.60 12.90 -22.82
CA PRO A 112 -0.81 12.42 -24.18
C PRO A 112 -1.36 10.99 -24.14
N MET A 113 -2.68 10.84 -24.30
CA MET A 113 -3.31 9.54 -24.48
C MET A 113 -3.26 9.13 -25.96
N PRO A 114 -2.85 7.89 -26.28
CA PRO A 114 -2.87 7.40 -27.67
C PRO A 114 -4.30 7.35 -28.23
N GLU A 115 -4.50 7.81 -29.47
CA GLU A 115 -5.83 7.93 -30.11
C GLU A 115 -6.64 6.62 -30.19
N ARG A 116 -5.98 5.46 -30.04
CA ARG A 116 -6.60 4.12 -30.09
C ARG A 116 -6.47 3.35 -28.78
N PHE A 117 -6.46 4.05 -27.66
CA PHE A 117 -6.35 3.43 -26.34
C PHE A 117 -7.56 3.78 -25.47
N GLN A 118 -8.31 2.77 -25.04
CA GLN A 118 -9.39 2.94 -24.07
C GLN A 118 -8.84 2.64 -22.67
N SER A 119 -8.58 3.69 -21.89
CA SER A 119 -8.19 3.53 -20.49
C SER A 119 -9.38 3.05 -19.65
N VAL A 120 -9.27 1.87 -19.06
CA VAL A 120 -10.26 1.34 -18.09
C VAL A 120 -9.86 1.67 -16.64
N HIS A 121 -8.55 1.80 -16.41
CA HIS A 121 -7.96 2.18 -15.13
C HIS A 121 -6.54 2.70 -15.36
N TYR A 122 -6.12 3.68 -14.58
CA TYR A 122 -4.72 4.12 -14.51
C TYR A 122 -4.32 4.29 -13.05
N LYS A 123 -3.05 4.05 -12.76
CA LYS A 123 -2.43 4.21 -11.45
C LYS A 123 -1.09 4.90 -11.63
N LEU A 124 -0.81 5.92 -10.81
CA LEU A 124 0.45 6.63 -10.84
C LEU A 124 0.93 6.86 -9.40
N ASP A 125 2.11 6.32 -9.09
CA ASP A 125 2.86 6.57 -7.88
C ASP A 125 4.15 7.30 -8.27
N ILE A 126 4.43 8.42 -7.61
CA ILE A 126 5.60 9.26 -7.88
C ILE A 126 6.60 9.07 -6.74
N PHE A 127 7.82 8.67 -7.06
CA PHE A 127 8.89 8.47 -6.09
C PHE A 127 9.88 9.62 -6.15
N GLY A 128 10.29 10.11 -4.98
CA GLY A 128 11.23 11.22 -4.87
C GLY A 128 11.68 11.45 -3.43
N TYR A 129 12.06 12.67 -3.08
CA TYR A 129 12.43 13.05 -1.71
C TYR A 129 11.55 14.21 -1.24
N CYS A 130 10.99 14.11 -0.03
CA CYS A 130 10.25 15.23 0.57
C CYS A 130 11.23 16.34 0.97
N LYS A 131 10.72 17.55 1.21
CA LYS A 131 11.56 18.70 1.62
C LYS A 131 12.43 18.41 2.85
N ASP A 132 11.94 17.56 3.77
CA ASP A 132 12.62 17.21 5.02
C ASP A 132 13.75 16.16 4.82
N CYS A 133 13.78 15.53 3.64
CA CYS A 133 14.79 14.57 3.23
C CYS A 133 15.69 15.12 2.10
N CYS A 134 15.21 16.11 1.35
CA CYS A 134 15.96 16.79 0.30
C CYS A 134 17.10 17.61 0.94
N GLY A 135 18.34 17.15 0.81
CA GLY A 135 19.51 17.76 1.43
C GLY A 135 20.24 16.88 2.45
N ARG A 136 19.75 15.65 2.71
CA ARG A 136 20.59 14.62 3.34
C ARG A 136 21.49 14.06 2.25
N GLU A 137 22.68 14.61 2.11
CA GLU A 137 23.69 14.07 1.20
C GLU A 137 23.89 12.58 1.45
N SER A 138 23.98 11.85 0.34
CA SER A 138 24.26 10.44 0.22
C SER A 138 25.40 9.98 1.13
N SER A 139 25.08 9.46 2.31
CA SER A 139 26.03 8.73 3.16
C SER A 139 25.56 7.28 3.29
N SER A 140 25.67 6.54 2.18
CA SER A 140 25.82 5.07 2.17
C SER A 140 26.04 4.55 0.74
N ALA A 141 27.16 4.98 0.14
CA ALA A 141 27.85 4.15 -0.84
C ALA A 141 29.17 3.72 -0.19
N MET A 142 29.15 2.58 0.53
CA MET A 142 30.31 1.72 0.71
C MET A 142 29.86 0.38 1.33
N GLN A 143 29.54 -0.59 0.47
CA GLN A 143 29.98 -1.98 0.58
C GLN A 143 30.22 -2.49 -0.83
#